data_AF-S8EC14-F1
#
_entry.id   AF-S8EC14-F1
#
_cell.length_a   1.000
_cell.length_b   1.000
_cell.length_c   1.000
_cell.angle_alpha   90.00
_cell.angle_beta   90.00
_cell.angle_gamma   90.00
#
_symmetry.space_group_name_H-M   'P 1'
#
loop_
_entity.id
_entity.type
_entity.pdbx_description
1 polymer ?
#
loop_
_entity_poly.entity_id
_entity_poly.type
_entity_poly.pdbx_seq_one_letter_code
_entity_poly.pdbx_strand_id
1 'polypeptide(L)'
;KIRIEAMQTVIPANPTCPRISTKLAVNPKDSPVSTTAAAFHVVLIFKKAWERDSGWVQAGWIKESLGDALNGNPIFAGRLRRCDGGMEIVANDSGVRLVEARTDVAVAEFLKTAAEKGRGDAAETAAEFVFWEDLPEENTNFSPLLYVQVS
;
A
#
# COMPACT_ATOMS: atom_id res chain seq x y z
N LYS A 1 4.62 15.21 14.25
CA LYS A 1 4.00 13.93 14.69
C LYS A 1 2.90 13.59 13.70
N ILE A 2 2.81 12.34 13.25
CA ILE A 2 1.78 11.92 12.30
C ILE A 2 0.45 11.68 13.02
N ARG A 3 -0.63 12.12 12.37
CA ARG A 3 -2.01 11.88 12.76
C ARG A 3 -2.70 11.12 11.63
N ILE A 4 -3.33 10.00 11.94
CA ILE A 4 -4.18 9.27 11.01
C ILE A 4 -5.52 10.01 10.99
N GLU A 5 -5.96 10.46 9.80
CA GLU A 5 -7.21 11.18 9.61
C GLU A 5 -8.33 10.24 9.15
N ALA A 6 -8.00 9.26 8.30
CA ALA A 6 -8.94 8.23 7.86
C ALA A 6 -8.25 6.90 7.51
N MET A 7 -8.99 5.80 7.66
CA MET A 7 -8.61 4.49 7.17
C MET A 7 -9.78 3.90 6.39
N GLN A 8 -9.55 3.53 5.14
CA GLN A 8 -10.57 3.05 4.23
C GLN A 8 -10.09 1.82 3.45
N THR A 9 -11.01 1.06 2.89
CA THR A 9 -10.67 -0.01 1.93
C THR A 9 -11.21 0.38 0.56
N VAL A 10 -10.33 0.37 -0.42
CA VAL A 10 -10.66 0.63 -1.82
C VAL A 10 -10.79 -0.71 -2.53
N ILE A 11 -11.98 -1.00 -3.03
CA ILE A 11 -12.28 -2.20 -3.82
C ILE A 11 -12.30 -1.81 -5.31
N PRO A 12 -12.23 -2.79 -6.23
CA PRO A 12 -12.46 -2.53 -7.65
C PRO A 12 -13.83 -1.84 -7.84
N ALA A 13 -13.90 -0.84 -8.73
CA ALA A 13 -15.14 -0.12 -8.96
C ALA A 13 -16.25 -0.99 -9.58
N ASN A 14 -15.86 -2.09 -10.26
CA ASN A 14 -16.77 -3.09 -10.79
C ASN A 14 -16.45 -4.46 -10.17
N PRO A 15 -17.46 -5.30 -9.87
CA PRO A 15 -17.22 -6.66 -9.38
C PRO A 15 -16.34 -7.47 -10.31
N THR A 16 -15.34 -8.16 -9.77
CA THR A 16 -14.44 -9.00 -10.59
C THR A 16 -15.18 -10.24 -11.06
N CYS A 17 -15.43 -10.35 -12.37
CA CYS A 17 -16.07 -11.50 -12.99
C CYS A 17 -15.46 -11.82 -14.38
N PRO A 18 -15.01 -13.06 -14.64
CA PRO A 18 -14.92 -14.19 -13.70
C PRO A 18 -13.87 -13.93 -12.60
N ARG A 19 -13.97 -14.65 -11.49
CA ARG A 19 -12.97 -14.59 -10.43
C ARG A 19 -11.64 -15.18 -10.95
N ILE A 20 -10.59 -14.38 -10.95
CA ILE A 20 -9.25 -14.76 -11.43
C ILE A 20 -8.43 -15.29 -10.25
N SER A 21 -7.68 -16.38 -10.46
CA SER A 21 -6.67 -16.88 -9.53
C SER A 21 -5.33 -17.03 -10.23
N THR A 22 -4.24 -16.67 -9.56
CA THR A 22 -2.86 -16.82 -10.06
C THR A 22 -2.02 -17.61 -9.07
N LYS A 23 -1.51 -18.77 -9.49
CA LYS A 23 -0.60 -19.58 -8.67
C LYS A 23 0.77 -18.91 -8.58
N LEU A 24 1.37 -18.97 -7.40
CA LEU A 24 2.73 -18.49 -7.15
C LEU A 24 3.72 -19.64 -7.29
N ALA A 25 4.80 -19.40 -8.03
CA ALA A 25 5.94 -20.30 -8.06
C ALA A 25 6.77 -20.05 -6.79
N VAL A 26 6.51 -20.83 -5.74
CA VAL A 26 7.31 -20.82 -4.51
C VAL A 26 8.33 -21.95 -4.59
N ASN A 27 9.59 -21.69 -4.22
CA ASN A 27 10.58 -22.75 -4.12
C ASN A 27 10.15 -23.72 -3.02
N PRO A 28 10.05 -25.04 -3.27
CA PRO A 28 9.61 -26.02 -2.27
C PRO A 28 10.46 -26.04 -0.98
N LYS A 29 11.67 -25.49 -1.03
CA LYS A 29 12.60 -25.37 0.10
C LYS A 29 12.33 -24.14 0.99
N ASP A 30 11.63 -23.14 0.47
CA ASP A 30 11.30 -21.95 1.23
C ASP A 30 9.98 -22.19 1.97
N SER A 31 9.96 -21.92 3.29
CA SER A 31 8.70 -21.94 4.02
C SER A 31 7.77 -20.88 3.41
N PRO A 32 6.52 -21.23 3.03
CA PRO A 32 5.57 -20.25 2.49
C PRO A 32 5.36 -19.05 3.42
N VAL A 33 5.59 -19.21 4.72
CA VAL A 33 5.49 -18.16 5.74
C VAL A 33 6.69 -17.20 5.70
N SER A 34 7.92 -17.72 5.51
CA SER A 34 9.11 -16.88 5.50
C SER A 34 9.25 -16.04 4.23
N THR A 35 8.72 -16.53 3.09
CA THR A 35 8.81 -15.82 1.80
C THR A 35 7.76 -14.71 1.65
N THR A 36 6.66 -14.78 2.43
CA THR A 36 5.55 -13.81 2.35
C THR A 36 5.53 -12.81 3.51
N ALA A 37 6.45 -12.93 4.47
CA ALA A 37 6.52 -12.07 5.65
C ALA A 37 7.16 -10.69 5.36
N ALA A 38 7.82 -10.52 4.21
CA ALA A 38 8.45 -9.26 3.85
C ALA A 38 7.53 -8.41 2.97
N ALA A 39 7.23 -7.20 3.44
CA ALA A 39 6.55 -6.18 2.64
C ALA A 39 7.58 -5.35 1.86
N PHE A 40 7.29 -5.05 0.59
CA PHE A 40 8.07 -4.10 -0.19
C PHE A 40 7.50 -2.70 0.02
N HIS A 41 8.27 -1.86 0.71
CA HIS A 41 7.87 -0.49 1.03
C HIS A 41 8.36 0.50 -0.04
N VAL A 42 7.44 1.29 -0.59
CA VAL A 42 7.73 2.37 -1.53
C VAL A 42 7.16 3.67 -0.98
N VAL A 43 7.98 4.71 -0.94
CA VAL A 43 7.55 6.06 -0.54
C VAL A 43 7.74 6.99 -1.73
N LEU A 44 6.64 7.61 -2.17
CA LEU A 44 6.63 8.62 -3.22
C LEU A 44 6.28 9.97 -2.61
N ILE A 45 7.09 10.98 -2.92
CA ILE A 45 6.94 12.32 -2.34
C ILE A 45 6.73 13.32 -3.46
N PHE A 46 5.58 13.99 -3.40
CA PHE A 46 5.17 14.98 -4.39
C PHE A 46 5.24 16.38 -3.79
N LYS A 47 5.69 17.34 -4.60
CA LYS A 47 5.53 18.76 -4.26
C LYS A 47 4.13 19.18 -4.66
N LYS A 48 3.49 19.99 -3.83
CA LYS A 48 2.19 20.60 -4.16
C LYS A 48 2.33 21.41 -5.45
N ALA A 49 1.50 21.08 -6.44
CA ALA A 49 1.54 21.73 -7.76
C ALA A 49 0.73 23.03 -7.79
N TRP A 50 -0.38 23.11 -7.02
CA TRP A 50 -1.25 24.29 -6.99
C TRP A 50 -1.77 24.60 -5.58
N GLU A 51 -1.79 25.86 -5.16
CA GLU A 51 -2.21 26.26 -3.81
C GLU A 51 -3.67 25.92 -3.47
N ARG A 52 -4.56 25.86 -4.47
CA ARG A 52 -5.99 25.58 -4.30
C ARG A 52 -6.33 24.10 -4.14
N ASP A 53 -5.34 23.20 -4.30
CA ASP A 53 -5.57 21.79 -4.05
C ASP A 53 -5.85 21.59 -2.56
N SER A 54 -7.09 21.26 -2.24
CA SER A 54 -7.46 20.79 -0.92
C SER A 54 -7.07 19.31 -0.79
N GLY A 55 -6.50 18.94 0.35
CA GLY A 55 -6.05 17.55 0.54
C GLY A 55 -7.19 16.54 0.46
N TRP A 56 -8.41 16.97 0.82
CA TRP A 56 -9.63 16.18 0.67
C TRP A 56 -9.92 15.79 -0.78
N VAL A 57 -9.85 16.75 -1.71
CA VAL A 57 -10.13 16.48 -3.14
C VAL A 57 -9.11 15.51 -3.72
N GLN A 58 -7.84 15.67 -3.35
CA GLN A 58 -6.78 14.75 -3.78
C GLN A 58 -7.00 13.33 -3.25
N ALA A 59 -7.35 13.17 -1.97
CA ALA A 59 -7.68 11.87 -1.40
C ALA A 59 -8.86 11.19 -2.12
N GLY A 60 -9.89 11.97 -2.46
CA GLY A 60 -11.01 11.51 -3.28
C GLY A 60 -10.57 10.98 -4.65
N TRP A 61 -9.76 11.74 -5.38
CA TRP A 61 -9.24 11.32 -6.69
C TRP A 61 -8.33 10.10 -6.61
N ILE A 62 -7.47 10.00 -5.59
CA ILE A 62 -6.63 8.82 -5.39
C ILE A 62 -7.50 7.59 -5.16
N LYS A 63 -8.56 7.72 -4.34
CA LYS A 63 -9.49 6.63 -4.08
C LYS A 63 -10.22 6.18 -5.36
N GLU A 64 -10.80 7.12 -6.10
CA GLU A 64 -11.54 6.82 -7.33
C GLU A 64 -10.63 6.18 -8.39
N SER A 65 -9.48 6.80 -8.67
CA SER A 65 -8.51 6.27 -9.63
C SER A 65 -7.93 4.92 -9.22
N LEU A 66 -7.73 4.67 -7.92
CA LEU A 66 -7.31 3.36 -7.44
C LEU A 66 -8.40 2.30 -7.68
N GLY A 67 -9.67 2.62 -7.42
CA GLY A 67 -10.79 1.72 -7.72
C GLY A 67 -10.86 1.34 -9.20
N ASP A 68 -10.61 2.30 -10.09
CA ASP A 68 -10.53 2.05 -11.53
C ASP A 68 -9.29 1.24 -11.93
N ALA A 69 -8.12 1.53 -11.37
CA ALA A 69 -6.90 0.76 -11.62
C ALA A 69 -7.05 -0.70 -11.17
N LEU A 70 -7.77 -0.95 -10.08
CA LEU A 70 -8.09 -2.29 -9.60
C LEU A 70 -9.02 -3.06 -10.54
N ASN A 71 -9.88 -2.40 -11.34
CA ASN A 71 -10.62 -3.09 -12.39
C ASN A 71 -9.69 -3.64 -13.48
N GLY A 72 -8.64 -2.88 -13.83
CA GLY A 72 -7.64 -3.31 -14.81
C GLY A 72 -6.75 -4.43 -14.30
N ASN A 73 -6.49 -4.49 -12.99
CA ASN A 73 -5.63 -5.47 -12.35
C ASN A 73 -6.23 -5.99 -11.02
N PRO A 74 -7.29 -6.81 -11.08
CA PRO A 74 -8.07 -7.19 -9.90
C PRO A 74 -7.32 -8.09 -8.90
N ILE A 75 -6.19 -8.67 -9.31
CA ILE A 75 -5.31 -9.45 -8.42
C ILE A 75 -4.80 -8.63 -7.23
N PHE A 76 -4.63 -7.32 -7.37
CA PHE A 76 -4.19 -6.44 -6.29
C PHE A 76 -5.26 -6.18 -5.23
N ALA A 77 -6.54 -6.39 -5.57
CA ALA A 77 -7.65 -6.39 -4.63
C ALA A 77 -7.91 -7.78 -4.03
N GLY A 78 -7.07 -8.77 -4.36
CA GLY A 78 -7.21 -10.15 -3.94
C GLY A 78 -6.61 -10.46 -2.56
N ARG A 79 -6.60 -11.75 -2.23
CA ARG A 79 -5.88 -12.28 -1.05
C ARG A 79 -5.06 -13.50 -1.41
N LEU A 80 -3.95 -13.63 -0.70
CA LEU A 80 -3.10 -14.80 -0.76
C LEU A 80 -3.78 -15.99 -0.07
N ARG A 81 -3.76 -17.15 -0.72
CA ARG A 81 -4.41 -18.37 -0.25
C ARG A 81 -3.48 -19.56 -0.43
N ARG A 82 -3.50 -20.49 0.53
CA ARG A 82 -2.88 -21.82 0.41
C ARG A 82 -3.74 -22.71 -0.47
N CYS A 83 -3.11 -23.42 -1.40
CA CYS A 83 -3.76 -24.43 -2.24
C CYS A 83 -2.97 -25.73 -2.24
N ASP A 84 -3.56 -26.82 -2.73
CA ASP A 84 -2.88 -28.10 -2.83
C ASP A 84 -1.60 -27.97 -3.68
N GLY A 85 -0.45 -28.13 -3.01
CA GLY A 85 0.87 -28.02 -3.64
C GLY A 85 1.44 -26.61 -3.75
N GLY A 86 0.88 -25.58 -3.10
CA GLY A 86 1.50 -24.25 -3.08
C GLY A 86 0.64 -23.09 -2.57
N MET A 87 0.87 -21.92 -3.16
CA MET A 87 0.19 -20.66 -2.83
C MET A 87 -0.40 -20.06 -4.11
N GLU A 88 -1.49 -19.32 -3.98
CA GLU A 88 -2.11 -18.57 -5.07
C GLU A 88 -2.69 -17.25 -4.55
N ILE A 89 -2.86 -16.28 -5.45
CA ILE A 89 -3.59 -15.05 -5.16
C ILE A 89 -4.95 -15.13 -5.85
N VAL A 90 -6.02 -14.96 -5.07
CA VAL A 90 -7.40 -14.98 -5.56
C VAL A 90 -7.94 -13.56 -5.59
N ALA A 91 -8.35 -13.07 -6.76
CA ALA A 91 -9.01 -11.77 -6.95
C ALA A 91 -10.44 -11.82 -6.38
N ASN A 92 -10.57 -11.60 -5.08
CA ASN A 92 -11.82 -11.76 -4.32
C ASN A 92 -12.45 -10.43 -3.89
N ASP A 93 -12.05 -9.32 -4.51
CA ASP A 93 -12.54 -7.96 -4.25
C ASP A 93 -12.44 -7.52 -2.78
N SER A 94 -11.50 -8.09 -2.02
CA SER A 94 -11.23 -7.69 -0.64
C SER A 94 -10.53 -6.32 -0.54
N GLY A 95 -10.07 -5.78 -1.67
CA GLY A 95 -9.59 -4.42 -1.80
C GLY A 95 -8.21 -4.16 -1.17
N VAL A 96 -7.81 -2.89 -1.27
CA VAL A 96 -6.55 -2.30 -0.81
C VAL A 96 -6.83 -1.37 0.37
N ARG A 97 -6.02 -1.42 1.43
CA ARG A 97 -6.14 -0.49 2.56
C ARG A 97 -5.55 0.86 2.16
N LEU A 98 -6.37 1.91 2.21
CA LEU A 98 -5.96 3.30 2.03
C LEU A 98 -5.95 4.00 3.39
N VAL A 99 -4.80 4.57 3.76
CA VAL A 99 -4.65 5.33 5.01
C VAL A 99 -4.34 6.78 4.65
N GLU A 100 -5.20 7.69 5.11
CA GLU A 100 -5.00 9.12 5.01
C GLU A 100 -4.41 9.64 6.32
N ALA A 101 -3.33 10.40 6.21
CA ALA A 101 -2.63 10.92 7.36
C ALA A 101 -2.12 12.34 7.13
N ARG A 102 -1.87 13.04 8.24
CA ARG A 102 -1.39 14.41 8.29
C ARG A 102 -0.16 14.53 9.20
N THR A 103 0.78 15.38 8.80
CA THR A 103 1.93 15.76 9.62
C THR A 103 2.09 17.28 9.57
N ASP A 104 2.67 17.84 10.62
CA ASP A 104 3.00 19.27 10.69
C ASP A 104 4.40 19.56 10.09
N VAL A 105 5.13 18.53 9.66
CA VAL A 105 6.45 18.66 9.04
C VAL A 105 6.32 19.02 7.57
N ALA A 106 7.00 20.07 7.14
CA ALA A 106 7.00 20.49 5.75
C ALA A 106 7.78 19.50 4.87
N VAL A 107 7.28 19.20 3.67
CA VAL A 107 7.97 18.32 2.70
C VAL A 107 9.41 18.78 2.41
N ALA A 108 9.66 20.09 2.37
CA ALA A 108 10.99 20.64 2.15
C ALA A 108 11.96 20.31 3.31
N GLU A 109 11.48 20.35 4.55
CA GLU A 109 12.26 19.99 5.73
C GLU A 109 12.58 18.49 5.72
N PHE A 110 11.58 17.65 5.44
CA PHE A 110 11.76 16.22 5.28
C PHE A 110 12.84 15.88 4.23
N LEU A 111 12.73 16.48 3.02
CA LEU A 111 13.68 16.22 1.94
C LEU A 111 15.09 16.69 2.28
N LYS A 112 15.24 17.78 3.05
CA LYS A 112 16.53 18.26 3.52
C LYS A 112 17.16 17.26 4.48
N THR A 113 16.41 16.79 5.49
CA THR A 113 16.89 15.77 6.44
C THR A 113 17.27 14.47 5.73
N ALA A 114 16.46 14.02 4.77
CA ALA A 114 16.76 12.82 3.98
C ALA A 114 18.03 12.99 3.12
N ALA A 115 18.27 14.18 2.57
CA ALA A 115 19.46 14.47 1.78
C ALA A 115 20.75 14.54 2.64
N GLU A 116 20.66 15.10 3.85
CA GLU A 116 21.80 15.25 4.77
C GLU A 116 22.30 13.91 5.32
N LYS A 117 21.40 12.93 5.54
CA LYS A 117 21.74 11.61 6.08
C LYS A 117 22.18 10.60 4.99
N GLY A 118 22.02 10.91 3.71
CA GLY A 118 22.37 10.01 2.60
C GLY A 118 21.29 8.99 2.24
N ARG A 119 21.49 8.24 1.14
CA ARG A 119 20.43 7.41 0.51
C ARG A 119 19.88 6.26 1.37
N GLY A 120 20.72 5.62 2.20
CA GLY A 120 20.28 4.54 3.10
C GLY A 120 19.37 5.08 4.20
N ASP A 121 19.82 6.16 4.84
CA ASP A 121 19.14 6.81 5.96
C ASP A 121 17.91 7.63 5.51
N ALA A 122 17.81 7.97 4.22
CA ALA A 122 16.61 8.59 3.65
C ALA A 122 15.40 7.66 3.70
N ALA A 123 15.59 6.35 3.50
CA ALA A 123 14.52 5.35 3.62
C ALA A 123 14.09 5.16 5.08
N GLU A 124 15.05 5.13 6.01
CA GLU A 124 14.78 5.07 7.46
C GLU A 124 14.06 6.34 7.94
N THR A 125 14.52 7.51 7.49
CA THR A 125 13.84 8.78 7.77
C THR A 125 12.43 8.76 7.18
N ALA A 126 12.22 8.30 5.93
CA ALA A 126 10.88 8.16 5.36
C ALA A 126 9.99 7.21 6.17
N ALA A 127 10.57 6.15 6.75
CA ALA A 127 9.83 5.19 7.55
C ALA A 127 9.31 5.77 8.86
N GLU A 128 9.98 6.77 9.45
CA GLU A 128 9.45 7.52 10.59
C GLU A 128 8.18 8.32 10.23
N PHE A 129 7.97 8.59 8.94
CA PHE A 129 6.86 9.38 8.42
C PHE A 129 5.73 8.56 7.76
N VAL A 130 5.76 7.24 7.88
CA VAL A 130 4.72 6.36 7.32
C VAL A 130 4.28 5.36 8.36
N PHE A 131 2.99 5.06 8.39
CA PHE A 131 2.48 3.95 9.19
C PHE A 131 2.72 2.64 8.42
N TRP A 132 3.66 1.83 8.88
CA TRP A 132 3.88 0.48 8.38
C TRP A 132 3.22 -0.52 9.32
N GLU A 133 2.53 -1.49 8.75
CA GLU A 133 2.03 -2.67 9.47
C GLU A 133 2.78 -3.88 8.90
N ASP A 134 3.60 -4.51 9.75
CA ASP A 134 4.22 -5.79 9.39
C ASP A 134 3.13 -6.85 9.22
N LEU A 135 3.36 -7.82 8.32
CA LEU A 135 2.43 -8.91 8.07
C LEU A 135 2.53 -9.95 9.21
N PRO A 136 1.53 -10.12 10.10
CA PRO A 136 1.52 -11.21 11.05
C PRO A 136 1.61 -12.57 10.35
N GLU A 137 2.51 -13.41 10.87
CA GLU A 137 2.87 -14.72 10.33
C GLU A 137 1.65 -15.65 10.12
N GLU A 138 0.59 -15.45 10.90
CA GLU A 138 -0.59 -16.34 10.94
C GLU A 138 -1.78 -15.85 10.09
N ASN A 139 -1.77 -14.62 9.57
CA ASN A 139 -2.94 -14.06 8.90
C ASN A 139 -2.70 -13.89 7.39
N THR A 140 -3.26 -14.78 6.56
CA THR A 140 -3.13 -14.67 5.10
C THR A 140 -4.12 -13.68 4.47
N ASN A 141 -4.98 -13.03 5.26
CA ASN A 141 -5.93 -12.02 4.78
C ASN A 141 -5.31 -10.62 4.64
N PHE A 142 -4.01 -10.53 4.37
CA PHE A 142 -3.36 -9.24 4.15
C PHE A 142 -3.72 -8.61 2.82
N SER A 143 -4.00 -7.32 2.93
CA SER A 143 -4.11 -6.40 1.82
C SER A 143 -2.74 -5.73 1.62
N PRO A 144 -2.32 -5.43 0.39
CA PRO A 144 -1.31 -4.40 0.21
C PRO A 144 -1.81 -3.10 0.87
N LEU A 145 -0.92 -2.38 1.54
CA LEU A 145 -1.22 -1.10 2.17
C LEU A 145 -0.80 0.02 1.21
N LEU A 146 -1.74 0.90 0.86
CA LEU A 146 -1.44 2.16 0.21
C LEU A 146 -1.59 3.28 1.25
N TYR A 147 -0.47 3.89 1.60
CA TYR A 147 -0.45 5.03 2.51
C TYR A 147 -0.39 6.34 1.72
N VAL A 148 -1.28 7.27 2.06
CA VAL A 148 -1.35 8.59 1.44
C VAL A 148 -1.28 9.64 2.54
N GLN A 149 -0.21 10.43 2.51
CA GLN A 149 -0.09 11.59 3.37
C GLN A 149 -0.37 12.84 2.57
N VAL A 150 -1.34 13.63 3.03
CA VAL A 150 -1.67 14.91 2.40
C VAL A 150 -1.39 16.02 3.40
N SER A 151 -0.46 16.91 3.05
CA SER A 151 0.00 18.04 3.87
C SER A 151 -0.64 19.35 3.45
#